data_AF-A0A925DKJ9-F1
#
_entry.id   AF-A0A925DKJ9-F1
#
_cell.length_a   1.000
_cell.length_b   1.000
_cell.length_c   1.000
_cell.angle_alpha   90.00
_cell.angle_beta   90.00
_cell.angle_gamma   90.00
#
_symmetry.space_group_name_H-M   'P 1'
#
loop_
_entity.id
_entity.type
_entity.pdbx_description
1 polymer ?
#
loop_
_entity_poly.entity_id
_entity_poly.type
_entity_poly.pdbx_seq_one_letter_code
_entity_poly.pdbx_strand_id
1 'polypeptide(L)' 'MARTAPEPDRAALEIAHRQLHTSRSLDDMLKVANLKATLYAVARRHMKRRERFDVRKMQANDND' A
#
# COMPACT_ATOMS: atom_id res chain seq x y z
N MET A 1 10.95 17.80 -11.27
CA MET A 1 10.81 17.36 -9.87
C MET A 1 10.25 15.95 -9.88
N ALA A 2 11.10 14.93 -9.71
CA ALA A 2 10.63 13.55 -9.62
C ALA A 2 9.79 13.42 -8.34
N ARG A 3 8.48 13.23 -8.47
CA ARG A 3 7.63 12.84 -7.34
C ARG A 3 8.05 11.43 -6.95
N THR A 4 9.03 11.32 -6.05
CA THR A 4 9.38 10.06 -5.38
C THR A 4 8.18 9.70 -4.50
N ALA A 5 7.18 9.08 -5.12
CA ALA A 5 6.03 8.57 -4.39
C ALA A 5 6.57 7.60 -3.33
N PRO A 6 6.11 7.70 -2.07
CA PRO A 6 6.67 6.95 -0.96
C PRO A 6 6.75 5.47 -1.33
N GLU A 7 7.90 4.87 -1.02
CA GLU A 7 8.06 3.44 -1.15
C GLU A 7 7.09 2.76 -0.20
N PRO A 8 6.27 1.81 -0.68
CA PRO A 8 5.33 1.12 0.18
C PRO A 8 6.06 0.25 1.21
N ASP A 9 5.67 0.38 2.47
CA ASP A 9 6.22 -0.47 3.53
C ASP A 9 5.92 -1.95 3.27
N ARG A 10 6.72 -2.83 3.86
CA ARG A 10 6.55 -4.27 3.70
C ARG A 10 5.14 -4.76 4.09
N ALA A 11 4.54 -4.20 5.13
CA ALA A 11 3.17 -4.50 5.52
C ALA A 11 2.15 -4.13 4.43
N ALA A 12 2.32 -2.99 3.76
CA ALA A 12 1.46 -2.58 2.67
C ALA A 12 1.62 -3.49 1.44
N LEU A 13 2.85 -3.97 1.17
CA LEU A 13 3.13 -4.94 0.12
C LEU A 13 2.49 -6.31 0.43
N GLU A 14 2.52 -6.79 1.67
CA GLU A 14 1.86 -8.05 2.05
C GLU A 14 0.33 -7.96 1.96
N ILE A 15 -0.25 -6.83 2.36
CA ILE A 15 -1.70 -6.60 2.22
C ILE A 15 -2.08 -6.48 0.73
N ALA A 16 -1.24 -5.85 -0.09
CA ALA A 16 -1.45 -5.79 -1.53
C ALA A 16 -1.38 -7.18 -2.17
N HIS A 17 -0.42 -8.00 -1.77
CA HIS A 17 -0.28 -9.38 -2.21
C HIS A 17 -1.52 -10.21 -1.88
N ARG A 18 -2.01 -10.14 -0.63
CA ARG A 18 -3.28 -10.78 -0.23
C ARG A 18 -4.46 -10.29 -1.06
N GLN A 19 -4.58 -8.99 -1.32
CA GLN A 19 -5.67 -8.44 -2.13
C GLN A 19 -5.64 -8.88 -3.59
N LEU A 20 -4.45 -9.14 -4.15
CA LEU A 20 -4.31 -9.61 -5.53
C LEU A 20 -4.69 -11.09 -5.70
N HIS A 21 -4.92 -11.82 -4.59
CA HIS A 21 -5.38 -13.22 -4.58
C HIS A 21 -4.60 -14.10 -5.57
N THR A 22 -3.31 -13.86 -5.70
CA THR A 22 -2.45 -14.58 -6.65
C THR A 22 -1.76 -15.74 -5.98
N SER A 23 -1.61 -16.84 -6.72
CA SER A 23 -0.85 -18.02 -6.26
C SER A 23 0.66 -17.79 -6.25
N ARG A 24 1.16 -16.72 -6.89
CA ARG A 24 2.58 -16.39 -6.90
C ARG A 24 3.00 -15.78 -5.57
N SER A 25 4.21 -16.08 -5.11
CA SER A 25 4.77 -15.48 -3.90
C SER A 25 5.10 -14.00 -4.11
N LEU A 26 5.10 -13.22 -3.03
CA LEU A 26 5.45 -11.81 -3.03
C LEU A 26 6.81 -11.54 -3.71
N ASP A 27 7.82 -12.35 -3.40
CA ASP A 27 9.17 -12.22 -3.97
C ASP A 27 9.19 -12.43 -5.49
N ASP A 28 8.40 -13.39 -5.99
CA ASP A 28 8.26 -13.68 -7.42
C ASP A 28 7.62 -12.50 -8.17
N MET A 29 6.63 -11.86 -7.55
CA MET A 29 6.01 -10.65 -8.10
C MET A 29 6.99 -9.46 -8.14
N LEU A 30 7.89 -9.34 -7.17
CA LEU A 30 8.90 -8.27 -7.13
C LEU A 30 9.96 -8.42 -8.22
N LYS A 31 10.20 -9.64 -8.71
CA LYS A 31 11.12 -9.93 -9.83
C LYS A 31 10.55 -9.55 -11.20
N VAL A 32 9.22 -9.53 -11.33
CA VAL A 32 8.53 -9.20 -12.59
C VAL A 32 8.09 -7.74 -12.57
N ALA A 33 8.69 -6.89 -13.44
CA ALA A 33 8.44 -5.45 -13.44
C ALA A 33 6.95 -5.05 -13.48
N ASN A 34 6.15 -5.74 -14.30
CA ASN A 34 4.71 -5.49 -14.42
C ASN A 34 3.94 -5.83 -13.13
N LEU A 35 4.28 -6.95 -12.49
CA LEU A 35 3.63 -7.36 -11.23
C LEU A 35 4.08 -6.48 -10.07
N LYS A 36 5.37 -6.11 -10.04
CA LYS A 36 5.92 -5.14 -9.09
C LYS A 36 5.17 -3.81 -9.17
N ALA A 37 4.93 -3.29 -10.37
CA ALA A 37 4.20 -2.04 -10.56
C ALA A 37 2.76 -2.12 -10.01
N THR A 38 2.04 -3.20 -10.31
CA THR A 38 0.68 -3.44 -9.79
C THR A 38 0.66 -3.56 -8.27
N LEU A 39 1.59 -4.35 -7.70
CA LEU A 39 1.73 -4.55 -6.27
C LEU A 39 1.99 -3.21 -5.55
N TYR A 40 2.87 -2.38 -6.09
CA TYR A 40 3.18 -1.06 -5.54
C TYR A 40 1.98 -0.11 -5.62
N ALA A 41 1.21 -0.16 -6.71
CA ALA A 41 0.01 0.66 -6.86
C ALA A 41 -1.06 0.31 -5.81
N VAL A 42 -1.31 -0.98 -5.57
CA VAL A 42 -2.25 -1.46 -4.56
C VAL A 42 -1.75 -1.15 -3.14
N ALA A 43 -0.45 -1.35 -2.88
CA ALA A 43 0.14 -1.04 -1.58
C ALA A 43 0.04 0.45 -1.24
N ARG A 44 0.34 1.34 -2.20
CA ARG A 44 0.17 2.80 -2.03
C ARG A 44 -1.30 3.18 -1.79
N ARG A 45 -2.23 2.53 -2.50
CA ARG A 45 -3.67 2.74 -2.28
C ARG A 45 -4.07 2.36 -0.85
N HIS A 46 -3.52 1.27 -0.33
CA HIS A 46 -3.73 0.86 1.06
C HIS A 46 -3.16 1.89 2.05
N MET A 47 -1.92 2.34 1.86
CA MET A 47 -1.29 3.36 2.72
C MET A 47 -2.09 4.67 2.73
N LYS A 48 -2.52 5.16 1.55
CA LYS A 48 -3.34 6.38 1.45
C LYS A 48 -4.71 6.23 2.12
N ARG A 49 -5.29 5.02 2.09
CA ARG A 49 -6.52 4.72 2.84
C ARG A 49 -6.27 4.71 4.34
N ARG A 50 -5.16 4.13 4.79
CA ARG A 50 -4.75 4.12 6.19
C ARG A 50 -4.51 5.53 6.71
N GLU A 51 -3.74 6.34 5.99
CA GLU A 51 -3.49 7.75 6.31
C GLU A 51 -4.80 8.55 6.43
N ARG A 52 -5.73 8.38 5.48
CA ARG A 52 -7.06 9.02 5.58
C ARG A 52 -7.89 8.54 6.77
N PHE A 53 -7.77 7.27 7.14
CA PHE A 53 -8.49 6.69 8.27
C PHE A 53 -7.92 7.15 9.60
N ASP A 54 -6.58 7.20 9.72
CA ASP A 54 -5.87 7.74 10.88
C ASP A 54 -6.19 9.22 11.09
N VAL A 55 -6.19 10.05 10.04
CA VAL A 55 -6.60 11.47 10.13
C VAL A 55 -8.04 11.62 10.63
N ARG A 56 -8.97 10.79 10.14
CA ARG A 56 -10.37 10.81 10.61
C ARG A 56 -10.52 10.34 12.06
N LYS A 57 -9.73 9.35 12.50
CA LYS A 57 -9.72 8.93 13.91
C LYS A 57 -9.13 10.00 14.83
N MET A 58 -8.13 10.73 14.37
CA MET A 58 -7.51 11.81 15.15
C MET A 58 -8.46 13.00 15.31
N GLN A 59 -9.24 13.35 14.29
CA GLN A 59 -10.26 14.42 14.38
C GLN A 59 -11.49 14.04 15.21
N ALA A 60 -11.80 12.76 15.40
CA ALA A 60 -12.97 12.34 16.18
C ALA A 60 -12.76 12.39 17.71
N ASN A 61 -11.52 12.51 18.17
CA ASN A 61 -11.19 12.66 19.60
C ASN A 61 -10.91 14.11 20.01
N ASP A 62 -11.06 15.07 19.10
CA ASP A 62 -10.87 16.52 19.34
C ASP A 62 -12.22 17.23 19.18
N ASN A 63 -13.25 16.72 19.85
CA ASN A 63 -14.46 17.46 20.11
C ASN A 63 -14.74 17.33 21.61
N ASP A 64 -14.30 18.36 22.33
CA ASP A 64 -14.75 18.77 23.65
C ASP A 64 -16.29 18.93 23.70
#